data_AF-A0A4V1SDT6-F1
#
_entry.id   AF-A0A4V1SDT6-F1
#
_cell.length_a   1.000
_cell.length_b   1.000
_cell.length_c   1.000
_cell.angle_alpha   90.00
_cell.angle_beta   90.00
_cell.angle_gamma   90.00
#
_symmetry.space_group_name_H-M   'P 1'
#
loop_
_entity.id
_entity.type
_entity.pdbx_description
1 polymer ?
#
loop_
_entity_poly.entity_id
_entity_poly.type
_entity_poly.pdbx_seq_one_letter_code
_entity_poly.pdbx_strand_id
1 'polypeptide(L)' 'MLLHDEDEARAYVAARCSPHALASLDHLGEMLRTANATQNLVAASTLDSLWLRHIADSAQLLDHV' A
#
# COMPACT_ATOMS: atom_id res chain seq x y z
N MET A 1 6.83 12.28 6.81
CA MET A 1 5.80 12.98 6.00
C MET A 1 4.44 12.51 6.50
N LEU A 2 3.42 13.37 6.55
CA LEU A 2 2.06 12.98 6.97
C LEU A 2 1.17 12.83 5.73
N LEU A 3 0.58 11.65 5.57
CA LEU A 3 -0.42 11.32 4.55
C LEU A 3 -1.76 11.11 5.26
N HIS A 4 -2.86 11.54 4.63
CA HIS A 4 -4.17 11.61 5.29
C HIS A 4 -5.20 10.66 4.67
N ASP A 5 -5.02 10.26 3.42
CA ASP A 5 -5.95 9.39 2.72
C ASP A 5 -5.25 8.45 1.71
N GLU A 6 -6.04 7.55 1.11
CA GLU A 6 -5.57 6.57 0.13
C GLU A 6 -5.05 7.22 -1.16
N ASP A 7 -5.60 8.37 -1.57
CA ASP A 7 -5.22 9.04 -2.81
C ASP A 7 -3.85 9.72 -2.66
N GLU A 8 -3.63 10.42 -1.55
CA GLU A 8 -2.32 10.95 -1.16
C GLU A 8 -1.28 9.83 -1.06
N ALA A 9 -1.64 8.69 -0.47
CA ALA A 9 -0.78 7.54 -0.36
C ALA A 9 -0.41 6.94 -1.73
N ARG A 10 -1.38 6.78 -2.63
CA ARG A 10 -1.15 6.29 -3.99
C ARG A 10 -0.28 7.25 -4.79
N ALA A 11 -0.55 8.55 -4.72
CA ALA A 11 0.25 9.57 -5.39
C ALA A 11 1.70 9.60 -4.86
N TYR A 12 1.88 9.46 -3.54
CA TYR A 12 3.19 9.39 -2.91
C TYR A 12 4.03 8.21 -3.44
N VAL A 13 3.44 7.03 -3.52
CA VAL A 13 4.11 5.82 -4.01
C VAL A 13 4.36 5.92 -5.52
N ALA A 14 3.39 6.42 -6.29
CA ALA A 14 3.52 6.59 -7.74
C ALA A 14 4.67 7.52 -8.14
N ALA A 15 4.99 8.52 -7.33
CA ALA A 15 6.13 9.41 -7.55
C ALA A 15 7.51 8.71 -7.40
N ARG A 16 7.56 7.50 -6.81
CA ARG A 16 8.79 6.76 -6.48
C ARG A 16 8.94 5.45 -7.26
N CYS A 17 7.89 5.03 -7.96
CA CYS A 17 7.81 3.73 -8.58
C CYS A 17 7.51 3.86 -10.06
N SER A 18 7.94 2.87 -10.86
CA SER A 18 7.50 2.78 -12.25
C SER A 18 6.00 2.41 -12.31
N PRO A 19 5.31 2.72 -13.42
CA PRO A 19 3.91 2.31 -13.61
C PRO A 19 3.70 0.80 -13.45
N HIS A 20 4.69 -0.02 -13.88
CA HIS A 20 4.64 -1.47 -13.72
C HIS A 20 4.73 -1.88 -12.23
N ALA A 21 5.60 -1.23 -11.46
CA ALA A 21 5.70 -1.48 -10.02
C ALA A 21 4.40 -1.09 -9.30
N LEU A 22 3.80 0.05 -9.68
CA LEU A 22 2.52 0.47 -9.14
C LEU A 22 1.39 -0.53 -9.42
N ALA A 23 1.29 -1.03 -10.65
CA ALA A 23 0.32 -2.07 -11.02
C ALA A 23 0.56 -3.39 -10.25
N SER A 24 1.82 -3.73 -9.99
CA SER A 24 2.17 -4.90 -9.20
C SER A 24 1.76 -4.74 -7.73
N LEU A 25 1.85 -3.52 -7.18
CA LEU A 25 1.38 -3.21 -5.82
C LEU A 25 -0.15 -3.23 -5.71
N ASP A 26 -0.88 -2.76 -6.73
CA ASP A 26 -2.33 -2.94 -6.80
C ASP A 26 -2.71 -4.43 -6.79
N HIS A 27 -2.04 -5.24 -7.62
CA HIS A 27 -2.28 -6.68 -7.66
C HIS A 27 -1.95 -7.37 -6.33
N LEU A 28 -0.83 -6.99 -5.70
CA LEU A 28 -0.48 -7.45 -4.36
C LEU A 28 -1.58 -7.13 -3.34
N GLY A 29 -2.19 -5.95 -3.42
CA GLY A 29 -3.28 -5.55 -2.55
C GLY A 29 -4.54 -6.41 -2.73
N GLU A 30 -4.89 -6.76 -3.97
CA GLU A 30 -6.00 -7.68 -4.25
C GLU A 30 -5.73 -9.10 -3.70
N MET A 31 -4.51 -9.60 -3.92
CA MET A 31 -4.08 -10.89 -3.38
C MET A 31 -4.12 -10.89 -1.85
N LEU A 32 -3.65 -9.81 -1.21
CA LEU A 32 -3.66 -9.66 0.23
C LEU A 32 -5.09 -9.67 0.78
N ARG A 33 -6.02 -8.93 0.17
CA ARG A 33 -7.45 -8.94 0.58
C ARG A 33 -8.03 -10.35 0.50
N THR A 34 -7.77 -11.06 -0.59
CA THR A 34 -8.25 -12.43 -0.81
C THR A 34 -7.68 -13.39 0.22
N ALA A 35 -6.37 -13.33 0.46
CA ALA A 35 -5.70 -14.16 1.45
C ALA A 35 -6.14 -13.81 2.88
N ASN A 36 -6.44 -12.54 3.17
CA ASN A 36 -6.86 -12.11 4.50
C ASN A 36 -8.22 -12.68 4.92
N ALA A 37 -9.03 -13.16 3.95
CA ALA A 37 -10.30 -13.83 4.21
C ALA A 37 -10.13 -15.26 4.77
N THR A 38 -8.98 -15.90 4.52
CA THR A 38 -8.72 -17.29 4.96
C THR A 38 -7.65 -17.37 6.04
N GLN A 39 -6.79 -16.35 6.18
CA GLN A 39 -5.76 -16.23 7.21
C GLN A 39 -5.60 -14.78 7.63
N ASN A 40 -5.42 -14.52 8.92
CA ASN A 40 -5.22 -13.16 9.40
C ASN A 40 -3.76 -12.71 9.14
N LEU A 41 -3.53 -12.02 8.01
CA LEU A 41 -2.22 -11.48 7.62
C LEU A 41 -2.02 -10.05 8.13
N VAL A 42 -3.09 -9.25 8.06
CA VAL A 42 -3.16 -7.89 8.59
C VAL A 42 -4.50 -7.71 9.30
N ALA A 43 -4.54 -6.76 10.24
CA ALA A 43 -5.80 -6.40 10.91
C ALA A 43 -6.86 -6.04 9.85
N ALA A 44 -7.99 -6.75 9.85
CA ALA A 44 -9.03 -6.61 8.83
C ALA A 44 -9.55 -5.16 8.69
N SER A 45 -9.64 -4.42 9.79
CA SER A 45 -10.03 -2.99 9.80
C SER A 45 -9.08 -2.07 9.04
N THR A 46 -7.87 -2.52 8.72
CA THR A 46 -6.88 -1.73 7.97
C THR A 46 -6.90 -1.99 6.47
N LEU A 47 -7.68 -2.98 6.00
CA LEU A 47 -7.76 -3.30 4.57
C LEU A 47 -8.40 -2.16 3.77
N ASP A 48 -9.35 -1.41 4.32
CA ASP A 48 -9.96 -0.27 3.62
C ASP A 48 -9.00 0.91 3.43
N SER A 49 -7.94 0.96 4.25
CA SER A 49 -6.87 1.95 4.20
C SER A 49 -5.52 1.28 3.87
N LEU A 50 -5.52 0.32 2.94
CA LEU A 50 -4.36 -0.52 2.66
C LEU A 50 -3.16 0.30 2.16
N TRP A 51 -3.40 1.24 1.25
CA TRP A 51 -2.31 2.06 0.70
C TRP A 51 -1.71 2.95 1.76
N LEU A 52 -2.56 3.62 2.54
CA LEU A 52 -2.12 4.54 3.56
C LEU A 52 -1.39 3.83 4.72
N ARG A 53 -1.91 2.67 5.17
CA ARG A 53 -1.42 1.99 6.39
C ARG A 53 -0.27 1.02 6.16
N HIS A 54 -0.11 0.49 4.94
CA HIS A 54 0.86 -0.57 4.66
C HIS A 54 1.82 -0.23 3.53
N ILE A 55 1.29 0.16 2.36
CA ILE A 55 2.13 0.36 1.16
C ILE A 55 2.94 1.65 1.27
N ALA A 56 2.29 2.79 1.53
CA ALA A 56 2.96 4.08 1.63
C ALA A 56 3.92 4.14 2.82
N ASP A 57 3.60 3.47 3.93
CA ASP A 57 4.50 3.34 5.07
C ASP A 57 5.81 2.65 4.68
N SER A 58 5.73 1.52 3.97
CA SER A 58 6.91 0.82 3.43
C SER A 58 7.69 1.66 2.43
N ALA A 59 6.99 2.42 1.57
CA ALA A 59 7.62 3.25 0.53
C ALA A 59 8.43 4.43 1.11
N GLN A 60 8.21 4.82 2.37
CA GLN A 60 9.02 5.85 3.05
C GLN A 60 10.50 5.46 3.12
N LEU A 61 10.81 4.16 3.14
CA LEU A 61 12.20 3.68 3.14
C LEU A 61 12.96 4.02 1.86
N LEU A 62 12.27 4.29 0.74
CA LEU A 62 12.89 4.68 -0.53
C LEU A 62 13.55 6.07 -0.46
N ASP A 63 13.11 6.93 0.48
CA ASP A 63 13.63 8.29 0.68
C ASP A 63 14.76 8.36 1.72
N HIS A 64 15.15 7.24 2.34
CA HIS A 64 16.05 7.21 3.51
C HIS A 64 17.41 6.56 3.22
N VAL A 65 17.95 6.79 2.01
CA VAL A 65 19.28 6.31 1.61
C VAL A 65 20.38 7.31 1.91
#